data_AF-A0A4D5XXA0-F1
#
_entry.id   AF-A0A4D5XXA0-F1
#
_cell.length_a   1.000
_cell.length_b   1.000
_cell.length_c   1.000
_cell.angle_alpha   90.00
_cell.angle_beta   90.00
_cell.angle_gamma   90.00
#
_symmetry.space_group_name_H-M   'P 1'
#
loop_
_entity.id
_entity.type
_entity.pdbx_description
1 polymer ?
#
loop_
_entity_poly.entity_id
_entity_poly.type
_entity_poly.pdbx_seq_one_letter_code
_entity_poly.pdbx_strand_id
1 'polypeptide(L)'
;MFYNTKFLNLLNSFYFNILNKFKSIEKYFVIYIFLLLLGFICGNLFGTFLIFFRFYTNWDGLIIILTILVIEFINFITYIKSLKYHKLNKFFLKIYKNKFIFLLLKNLKFLNFYKMGLLLGFFIDAFKVGS
;
A
#
# COMPACT_ATOMS: atom_id res chain seq x y z
N MET A 1 2.15 42.53 -20.29
CA MET A 1 1.32 42.62 -19.06
C MET A 1 0.68 41.26 -18.83
N PHE A 2 1.29 40.43 -17.98
CA PHE A 2 0.70 39.13 -17.63
C PHE A 2 -0.52 39.40 -16.75
N TYR A 3 -1.72 39.10 -17.26
CA TYR A 3 -2.94 39.17 -16.47
C TYR A 3 -2.87 38.10 -15.38
N ASN A 4 -2.38 38.47 -14.19
CA ASN A 4 -2.42 37.65 -12.98
C ASN A 4 -3.86 37.56 -12.48
N THR A 5 -4.68 36.72 -13.12
CA THR A 5 -5.97 36.34 -12.56
C THR A 5 -5.72 35.36 -11.40
N LYS A 6 -6.53 35.45 -10.32
CA LYS A 6 -6.43 34.53 -9.16
C LYS A 6 -6.47 33.06 -9.60
N PHE A 7 -7.21 32.76 -10.67
CA PHE A 7 -7.30 31.45 -11.28
C PHE A 7 -5.97 30.95 -11.87
N LEU A 8 -5.23 31.80 -12.59
CA LEU A 8 -3.92 31.44 -13.13
C LEU A 8 -2.88 31.17 -12.04
N ASN A 9 -2.94 31.92 -10.93
CA ASN A 9 -2.08 31.65 -9.77
C ASN A 9 -2.40 30.30 -9.11
N LEU A 10 -3.69 29.95 -9.00
CA LEU A 10 -4.13 28.63 -8.56
C LEU A 10 -3.59 27.52 -9.47
N LEU A 11 -3.75 27.65 -10.79
CA LEU A 11 -3.22 26.68 -11.77
C LEU A 11 -1.70 26.54 -11.66
N ASN A 12 -0.97 27.64 -11.57
CA ASN A 12 0.48 27.62 -11.40
C ASN A 12 0.88 26.92 -10.10
N SER A 13 0.21 27.21 -8.98
CA SER A 13 0.48 26.52 -7.70
C SER A 13 0.21 25.02 -7.80
N PHE A 14 -0.84 24.62 -8.52
CA PHE A 14 -1.17 23.22 -8.77
C PHE A 14 -0.11 22.53 -9.61
N TYR A 15 0.34 23.19 -10.68
CA TYR A 15 1.41 22.70 -11.55
C TYR A 15 2.73 22.51 -10.79
N PHE A 16 3.14 23.50 -9.99
CA PHE A 16 4.34 23.38 -9.15
C PHE A 16 4.22 22.25 -8.12
N ASN A 17 3.05 22.08 -7.51
CA ASN A 17 2.80 20.96 -6.59
C ASN A 17 2.89 19.60 -7.28
N ILE A 18 2.37 19.49 -8.51
CA ILE A 18 2.47 18.28 -9.34
C ILE A 18 3.93 17.99 -9.68
N LEU A 19 4.67 18.98 -10.18
CA LEU A 19 6.10 18.83 -10.51
C LEU A 19 6.93 18.37 -9.31
N ASN A 20 6.70 18.97 -8.13
CA ASN A 20 7.42 18.61 -6.91
C ASN A 20 7.12 17.17 -6.47
N LYS A 21 5.87 16.70 -6.65
CA LYS A 21 5.50 15.30 -6.40
C LYS A 21 6.14 14.36 -7.42
N PHE A 22 6.15 14.72 -8.70
CA PHE A 22 6.79 13.90 -9.75
C PHE A 22 8.30 13.71 -9.50
N LYS A 23 9.04 14.77 -9.19
CA LYS A 23 10.46 14.68 -8.82
C LYS A 23 10.70 13.74 -7.63
N SER A 24 9.79 13.73 -6.67
CA SER A 24 9.87 12.82 -5.51
C SER A 24 9.61 11.36 -5.89
N ILE A 25 8.79 11.11 -6.91
CA ILE A 25 8.47 9.77 -7.42
C ILE A 25 9.60 9.23 -8.29
N GLU A 26 10.17 10.08 -9.15
CA GLU A 26 11.26 9.73 -10.08
C GLU A 26 12.42 9.02 -9.38
N LYS A 27 12.86 9.55 -8.22
CA LYS A 27 13.95 8.97 -7.42
C LYS A 27 13.72 7.50 -7.01
N TYR A 28 12.47 7.09 -6.84
CA TYR A 28 12.09 5.76 -6.36
C TYR A 28 11.26 4.97 -7.37
N PHE A 29 11.17 5.45 -8.60
CA PHE A 29 10.25 4.93 -9.61
C PHE A 29 10.47 3.44 -9.91
N VAL A 30 11.74 3.05 -10.14
CA VAL A 30 12.11 1.65 -10.40
C VAL A 30 11.71 0.75 -9.24
N ILE A 31 11.95 1.20 -8.01
CA ILE A 31 11.60 0.44 -6.79
C ILE A 31 10.07 0.31 -6.68
N TYR A 32 9.31 1.37 -7.00
CA TYR A 32 7.84 1.31 -6.97
C TYR A 32 7.28 0.32 -7.99
N ILE A 33 7.80 0.30 -9.22
CA ILE A 33 7.40 -0.69 -10.23
C ILE A 33 7.77 -2.09 -9.77
N PHE A 34 8.99 -2.29 -9.28
CA PHE A 34 9.43 -3.58 -8.78
C PHE A 34 8.51 -4.11 -7.66
N LEU A 35 8.16 -3.27 -6.68
CA LEU A 35 7.26 -3.67 -5.60
C LEU A 35 5.83 -3.94 -6.08
N LEU A 36 5.34 -3.18 -7.05
CA LEU A 36 4.03 -3.41 -7.65
C LEU A 36 4.00 -4.78 -8.35
N LEU A 37 5.02 -5.09 -9.15
CA LEU A 37 5.15 -6.39 -9.82
C LEU A 37 5.32 -7.53 -8.83
N LEU A 38 6.12 -7.35 -7.78
CA LEU A 38 6.32 -8.34 -6.72
C LEU A 38 5.00 -8.62 -6.00
N GLY A 39 4.23 -7.58 -5.67
CA GLY A 39 2.88 -7.72 -5.10
C GLY A 39 1.93 -8.48 -6.02
N PHE A 40 1.94 -8.16 -7.32
CA PHE A 40 1.12 -8.84 -8.31
C PHE A 40 1.44 -10.35 -8.41
N ILE A 41 2.72 -10.72 -8.44
CA ILE A 41 3.16 -12.12 -8.44
C ILE A 41 2.69 -12.84 -7.17
N CYS A 42 2.86 -12.22 -6.00
CA CYS A 42 2.37 -12.79 -4.73
C CYS A 42 0.85 -12.97 -4.72
N GLY A 43 0.10 -12.02 -5.28
CA GLY A 43 -1.36 -12.11 -5.41
C GLY A 43 -1.80 -13.29 -6.27
N ASN A 44 -1.18 -13.49 -7.44
CA ASN A 44 -1.49 -14.64 -8.29
C ASN A 44 -1.05 -15.99 -7.68
N LEU A 45 0.09 -16.02 -6.98
CA LEU A 45 0.52 -17.22 -6.26
C LEU A 45 -0.46 -17.59 -5.15
N PHE A 46 -1.05 -16.62 -4.46
CA PHE A 46 -2.08 -16.88 -3.46
C PHE A 46 -3.28 -17.64 -4.04
N GLY A 47 -3.71 -17.27 -5.25
CA GLY A 47 -4.71 -18.02 -6.03
C GLY A 47 -4.45 -19.51 -6.11
N THR A 48 -3.21 -19.87 -6.44
CA THR A 48 -2.78 -21.28 -6.51
C THR A 48 -2.76 -21.95 -5.13
N PHE A 49 -2.37 -21.22 -4.08
CA PHE A 49 -2.39 -21.72 -2.71
C PHE A 49 -3.80 -21.89 -2.14
N LEU A 50 -4.78 -21.11 -2.60
CA LEU A 50 -6.17 -21.23 -2.15
C LEU A 50 -6.73 -22.63 -2.38
N ILE A 51 -6.36 -23.28 -3.49
CA ILE A 51 -6.78 -24.65 -3.79
C ILE A 51 -6.25 -25.63 -2.73
N PHE A 52 -5.00 -25.46 -2.28
CA PHE A 52 -4.44 -26.24 -1.18
C PHE A 52 -5.12 -25.94 0.16
N PHE A 53 -5.39 -24.66 0.45
CA PHE A 53 -6.12 -24.27 1.67
C PHE A 53 -7.54 -24.84 1.72
N ARG A 54 -8.23 -24.88 0.58
CA ARG A 54 -9.59 -25.44 0.47
C ARG A 54 -9.66 -26.93 0.81
N PHE A 55 -8.56 -27.66 0.64
CA PHE A 55 -8.48 -29.06 1.09
C PHE A 55 -8.49 -29.19 2.62
N TYR A 56 -7.91 -28.23 3.35
CA TYR A 56 -7.88 -28.22 4.81
C TYR A 56 -9.08 -27.52 5.44
N THR A 57 -9.62 -26.50 4.79
CA THR A 57 -10.73 -25.69 5.29
C THR A 57 -11.88 -25.66 4.30
N ASN A 58 -12.99 -26.34 4.64
CA ASN A 58 -14.19 -26.38 3.80
C ASN A 58 -14.97 -25.06 3.76
N TRP A 59 -14.70 -24.11 4.67
CA TRP A 59 -15.42 -22.84 4.72
C TRP A 59 -14.61 -21.71 4.09
N ASP A 60 -14.98 -21.34 2.87
CA ASP A 60 -14.34 -20.23 2.12
C ASP A 60 -14.43 -18.89 2.86
N GLY A 61 -15.42 -18.73 3.76
CA GLY A 61 -15.57 -17.53 4.60
C GLY A 61 -14.38 -17.27 5.52
N LEU A 62 -13.72 -18.32 6.04
CA LEU A 62 -12.50 -18.17 6.84
C LEU A 62 -11.36 -17.54 6.03
N ILE A 63 -11.25 -17.94 4.77
CA ILE A 63 -10.21 -17.45 3.87
C ILE A 63 -10.45 -15.97 3.58
N ILE A 64 -11.70 -15.59 3.30
CA ILE A 64 -12.08 -14.18 3.09
C ILE A 64 -11.77 -13.36 4.35
N ILE A 65 -12.16 -13.81 5.54
CA ILE A 65 -11.88 -13.10 6.80
C ILE A 65 -10.37 -12.93 7.00
N LEU A 66 -9.58 -13.99 6.75
CA LEU A 66 -8.13 -13.94 6.88
C LEU A 66 -7.49 -12.95 5.90
N THR A 67 -7.94 -12.92 4.64
CA THR A 67 -7.44 -11.95 3.65
C THR A 67 -7.77 -10.51 4.05
N ILE A 68 -8.99 -10.27 4.55
CA ILE A 68 -9.39 -8.95 5.07
C ILE A 68 -8.49 -8.55 6.24
N LEU A 69 -8.25 -9.45 7.19
CA LEU A 69 -7.37 -9.18 8.34
C LEU A 69 -5.93 -8.84 7.92
N VAL A 70 -5.38 -9.52 6.91
CA VAL A 70 -4.05 -9.20 6.38
C VAL A 70 -4.04 -7.80 5.75
N ILE A 71 -5.07 -7.44 4.96
CA ILE A 71 -5.19 -6.11 4.34
C ILE A 71 -5.35 -5.01 5.41
N GLU A 72 -6.18 -5.26 6.43
CA GLU A 72 -6.40 -4.40 7.59
C GLU A 72 -5.09 -4.20 8.36
N PHE A 73 -4.31 -5.26 8.56
CA PHE A 73 -3.02 -5.21 9.23
C PHE A 73 -1.99 -4.37 8.46
N ILE A 74 -1.90 -4.54 7.14
CA ILE A 74 -1.06 -3.69 6.29
C ILE A 74 -1.51 -2.23 6.41
N ASN A 75 -2.82 -1.97 6.36
CA ASN A 75 -3.39 -0.62 6.52
C ASN A 75 -3.02 0.00 7.87
N PHE A 76 -3.18 -0.75 8.96
CA PHE A 76 -2.84 -0.33 10.31
C PHE A 76 -1.36 0.08 10.41
N ILE A 77 -0.45 -0.72 9.85
CA ILE A 77 0.98 -0.39 9.80
C ILE A 77 1.21 0.96 9.09
N THR A 78 0.58 1.19 7.94
CA THR A 78 0.65 2.49 7.24
C THR A 78 0.09 3.65 8.04
N TYR A 79 -1.02 3.43 8.75
CA TYR A 79 -1.74 4.46 9.48
C TYR A 79 -1.01 4.91 10.75
N ILE A 80 -0.33 3.99 11.47
CA ILE A 80 0.40 4.34 12.70
C ILE A 80 1.44 5.45 12.44
N LYS A 81 2.01 5.54 11.24
CA LYS A 81 2.93 6.63 10.88
C LYS A 81 2.25 7.99 10.71
N SER A 82 1.00 8.01 10.24
CA SER A 82 0.21 9.23 10.07
C SER A 82 -0.23 9.81 11.42
N LEU A 83 -0.43 8.94 12.41
CA LEU A 83 -0.68 9.35 13.78
C LEU A 83 0.60 9.91 14.40
N LYS A 84 0.78 11.23 14.29
CA LYS A 84 1.65 12.02 15.18
C LYS A 84 1.37 11.60 16.63
N TYR A 85 2.28 10.81 17.21
CA TYR A 85 2.72 10.60 18.61
C TYR A 85 1.78 10.81 19.82
N HIS A 86 0.60 11.41 19.70
CA HIS A 86 -0.14 11.98 20.82
C HIS A 86 -1.22 11.05 21.40
N LYS A 87 -1.51 9.93 20.75
CA LYS A 87 -2.60 9.02 21.14
C LYS A 87 -2.28 7.54 20.92
N LEU A 88 -1.00 7.15 21.00
CA LEU A 88 -0.58 5.76 20.91
C LEU A 88 -0.28 5.21 22.31
N ASN A 89 -0.80 4.01 22.57
CA ASN A 89 -0.59 3.32 23.84
C ASN A 89 0.91 3.11 24.11
N LYS A 90 1.34 3.20 25.38
CA LYS A 90 2.77 3.18 25.78
C LYS A 90 3.54 1.96 25.25
N PHE A 91 2.84 0.84 25.05
CA PHE A 91 3.35 -0.40 24.45
C PHE A 91 3.74 -0.25 22.98
N PHE A 92 2.88 0.36 22.14
CA PHE A 92 3.16 0.58 20.72
C PHE A 92 4.31 1.57 20.52
N LEU A 93 4.44 2.57 21.39
CA LEU A 93 5.59 3.47 21.42
C LEU A 93 6.91 2.74 21.64
N LYS A 94 6.94 1.69 22.47
CA LYS A 94 8.15 0.88 22.72
C LYS A 94 8.56 0.06 21.49
N ILE A 95 7.58 -0.53 20.80
CA ILE A 95 7.79 -1.27 19.54
C ILE A 95 8.31 -0.35 18.44
N TYR A 96 7.71 0.85 18.30
CA TYR A 96 8.14 1.84 17.30
C TYR A 96 9.52 2.43 17.58
N LYS A 97 9.91 2.56 18.85
CA LYS A 97 11.24 3.05 19.24
C LYS A 97 12.36 2.08 18.86
N ASN A 98 12.02 0.84 18.53
CA ASN A 98 12.97 -0.13 18.04
C ASN A 98 13.53 0.34 16.68
N LYS A 99 14.85 0.57 16.63
CA LYS A 99 15.54 1.24 15.51
C LYS A 99 15.29 0.54 14.17
N PHE A 100 15.18 -0.78 14.18
CA PHE A 100 14.89 -1.60 13.00
C PHE A 100 13.49 -1.33 12.45
N ILE A 101 12.48 -1.34 13.33
CA ILE A 101 11.08 -1.10 12.98
C ILE A 101 10.93 0.33 12.46
N PHE A 102 11.52 1.33 13.12
CA PHE A 102 11.53 2.71 12.64
C PHE A 102 12.12 2.86 11.22
N LEU A 103 13.20 2.13 10.91
CA LEU A 103 13.85 2.19 9.59
C LEU A 103 12.96 1.57 8.49
N LEU A 104 12.30 0.45 8.81
CA LEU A 104 11.33 -0.22 7.93
C LEU A 104 10.10 0.65 7.68
N LEU A 105 9.64 1.37 8.71
CA LEU A 105 8.50 2.30 8.65
C LEU A 105 8.87 3.68 8.05
N LYS A 106 10.16 4.00 7.91
CA LYS A 106 10.59 5.25 7.29
C LYS A 106 10.11 5.36 5.85
N ASN A 107 9.98 4.23 5.14
CA ASN A 107 9.57 4.18 3.74
C ASN A 107 8.27 3.39 3.47
N LEU A 108 7.26 3.51 4.34
CA LEU A 108 5.93 2.86 4.18
C LEU A 108 5.23 3.11 2.83
N LYS A 109 5.64 4.14 2.06
CA LYS A 109 5.16 4.33 0.68
C LYS A 109 5.37 3.05 -0.15
N PHE A 110 6.46 2.33 0.09
CA PHE A 110 6.77 1.06 -0.57
C PHE A 110 5.71 -0.02 -0.31
N LEU A 111 5.24 -0.16 0.93
CA LEU A 111 4.19 -1.13 1.27
C LEU A 111 2.87 -0.84 0.56
N ASN A 112 2.56 0.43 0.28
CA ASN A 112 1.36 0.78 -0.50
C ASN A 112 1.45 0.31 -1.95
N PHE A 113 2.61 0.44 -2.60
CA PHE A 113 2.79 -0.05 -3.97
C PHE A 113 2.73 -1.59 -4.02
N TYR A 114 3.34 -2.27 -3.05
CA TYR A 114 3.22 -3.72 -2.92
C TYR A 114 1.77 -4.15 -2.70
N LYS A 115 1.07 -3.50 -1.76
CA LYS A 115 -0.35 -3.75 -1.48
C LYS A 115 -1.21 -3.56 -2.73
N MET A 116 -0.95 -2.51 -3.51
CA MET A 116 -1.68 -2.24 -4.74
C MET A 116 -1.46 -3.36 -5.78
N GLY A 117 -0.22 -3.83 -5.93
CA GLY A 117 0.08 -4.99 -6.76
C GLY A 117 -0.63 -6.26 -6.30
N LEU A 118 -0.63 -6.52 -4.99
CA LEU A 118 -1.27 -7.70 -4.39
C LEU A 118 -2.80 -7.71 -4.63
N LEU A 119 -3.47 -6.57 -4.43
CA LEU A 119 -4.90 -6.43 -4.73
C LEU A 119 -5.19 -6.58 -6.23
N LEU A 120 -4.32 -6.07 -7.10
CA LEU A 120 -4.45 -6.22 -8.54
C LEU A 120 -4.30 -7.70 -8.96
N GLY A 121 -3.41 -8.46 -8.31
CA GLY A 121 -3.28 -9.90 -8.49
C GLY A 121 -4.54 -10.66 -8.08
N PHE A 122 -5.06 -10.40 -6.87
CA PHE A 122 -6.33 -10.99 -6.41
C PHE A 122 -7.49 -10.67 -7.35
N PHE A 123 -7.56 -9.43 -7.84
CA PHE A 123 -8.57 -9.01 -8.79
C PHE A 123 -8.51 -9.84 -10.07
N ILE A 124 -7.34 -9.93 -10.71
CA ILE A 124 -7.17 -10.69 -11.96
C ILE A 124 -7.50 -12.16 -11.79
N ASP A 125 -7.05 -12.77 -10.69
CA ASP A 125 -7.31 -14.18 -10.44
C ASP A 125 -8.80 -14.46 -10.16
N ALA A 126 -9.51 -13.53 -9.51
CA ALA A 126 -10.96 -13.64 -9.34
C ALA A 126 -11.72 -13.61 -10.68
N PHE A 127 -11.27 -12.82 -11.66
CA PHE A 127 -11.86 -12.84 -13.02
C PHE A 127 -11.55 -14.12 -13.79
N LYS A 128 -10.38 -14.73 -13.56
CA LYS A 128 -9.97 -15.96 -14.24
C LYS A 128 -10.87 -17.16 -13.92
N VAL A 129 -11.43 -17.21 -12.71
CA VAL A 129 -12.30 -18.31 -12.27
C VAL A 129 -13.79 -18.04 -12.58
N GLY A 130 -14.13 -16.79 -12.94
CA GLY A 130 -15.50 -16.36 -13.25
C GLY A 130 -15.88 -16.33 -14.74
N SER A 131 -14.96 -16.68 -15.65
CA SER A 131 -15.20 -16.85 -17.10
C SER A 131 -15.33 -18.32 -17.46
#